data_AF-A0A3M1EWJ4-F1
#
_entry.id   AF-A0A3M1EWJ4-F1
#
_cell.length_a   1.000
_cell.length_b   1.000
_cell.length_c   1.000
_cell.angle_alpha   90.00
_cell.angle_beta   90.00
_cell.angle_gamma   90.00
#
_symmetry.space_group_name_H-M   'P 1'
#
loop_
_entity.id
_entity.type
_entity.pdbx_description
1 polymer ?
#
loop_
_entity_poly.entity_id
_entity_poly.type
_entity_poly.pdbx_seq_one_letter_code
_entity_poly.pdbx_strand_id
1 'polypeptide(L)'
;MGQPLRFSSAPAASGLSAWEAAWSPYDEETYRFALSHIGPEDVVLDIGAGDLRLARRLAGIACHVTAIEINPAVLALSSPGLPPNLSVICADARHVPFPSNVTVGVLLMRHCEHFRLYVEKLRSVGCRRLITNARWRMGVEVVDLGDSLPFEEVRAGWYACKCGAVGIVPGTGPDDFATPEDMIAQEVEWCPACRCVSAGDA
;
A
#
# COMPACT_ATOMS: atom_id res chain seq x y z
N MET A 1 -2.57 -31.02 -1.67
CA MET A 1 -1.22 -30.67 -1.14
C MET A 1 -1.10 -29.17 -1.21
N GLY A 2 -0.97 -28.48 -0.08
CA GLY A 2 -0.84 -27.01 -0.05
C GLY A 2 0.54 -26.59 -0.57
N GLN A 3 0.62 -25.45 -1.26
CA GLN A 3 1.90 -24.86 -1.64
C GLN A 3 2.70 -24.54 -0.35
N PRO A 4 3.98 -24.92 -0.26
CA PRO A 4 4.81 -24.61 0.90
C PRO A 4 5.06 -23.10 0.99
N LEU A 5 5.08 -22.58 2.22
CA LEU A 5 5.55 -21.22 2.51
C LEU A 5 6.95 -21.03 1.92
N ARG A 6 7.15 -19.96 1.16
CA ARG A 6 8.49 -19.61 0.67
C ARG A 6 9.16 -18.69 1.69
N PHE A 7 10.27 -19.15 2.25
CA PHE A 7 11.15 -18.33 3.07
C PHE A 7 12.21 -17.72 2.16
N SER A 8 12.30 -16.39 2.14
CA SER A 8 13.42 -15.70 1.49
C SER A 8 14.51 -15.46 2.53
N SER A 9 15.79 -15.53 2.12
CA SER A 9 16.95 -15.26 2.98
C SER A 9 17.17 -13.77 3.27
N ALA A 10 16.13 -12.93 3.17
CA ALA A 10 16.21 -11.50 3.46
C ALA A 10 16.42 -11.27 4.96
N PRO A 11 17.16 -10.21 5.36
CA PRO A 11 17.42 -9.93 6.77
C PRO A 11 16.11 -9.80 7.57
N ALA A 12 16.18 -10.12 8.87
CA ALA A 12 15.10 -9.91 9.81
C ALA A 12 14.66 -8.43 9.83
N ALA A 13 13.56 -8.12 10.55
CA ALA A 13 12.92 -6.81 10.69
C ALA A 13 13.78 -5.66 11.29
N SER A 14 15.10 -5.67 11.09
CA SER A 14 16.00 -4.57 11.44
C SER A 14 15.56 -3.29 10.75
N GLY A 15 15.46 -2.20 11.53
CA GLY A 15 15.15 -0.88 11.00
C GLY A 15 13.65 -0.59 10.79
N LEU A 16 12.73 -1.37 11.35
CA LEU A 16 11.34 -0.93 11.54
C LEU A 16 11.19 -0.26 12.91
N SER A 17 10.39 0.80 12.98
CA SER A 17 9.98 1.35 14.27
C SER A 17 9.08 0.35 15.00
N ALA A 18 9.02 0.40 16.33
CA ALA A 18 8.13 -0.49 17.10
C ALA A 18 6.65 -0.32 16.70
N TRP A 19 6.29 0.85 16.18
CA TRP A 19 4.95 1.17 15.71
C TRP A 19 4.68 0.61 14.31
N GLU A 20 5.65 0.69 13.40
CA GLU A 20 5.54 0.07 12.08
C GLU A 20 5.55 -1.46 12.15
N ALA A 21 6.25 -2.03 13.14
CA ALA A 21 6.28 -3.47 13.40
C ALA A 21 5.02 -4.00 14.13
N ALA A 22 4.15 -3.11 14.63
CA ALA A 22 2.96 -3.51 15.36
C ALA A 22 1.89 -4.08 14.42
N TRP A 23 1.26 -5.17 14.83
CA TRP A 23 0.20 -5.82 14.06
C TRP A 23 -1.12 -5.86 14.83
N SER A 24 -2.19 -5.51 14.15
CA SER A 24 -3.58 -5.73 14.56
C SER A 24 -4.42 -5.97 13.31
N PRO A 25 -5.42 -6.87 13.33
CA PRO A 25 -6.38 -6.94 12.26
C PRO A 25 -7.19 -5.65 12.14
N TYR A 26 -7.69 -5.38 10.95
CA TYR A 26 -8.66 -4.31 10.70
C TYR A 26 -10.10 -4.79 10.88
N ASP A 27 -11.00 -3.82 11.02
CA ASP A 27 -12.44 -4.05 11.01
C ASP A 27 -12.96 -4.53 9.65
N GLU A 28 -14.21 -4.98 9.66
CA GLU A 28 -14.85 -5.56 8.49
C GLU A 28 -15.18 -4.52 7.40
N GLU A 29 -15.37 -3.25 7.77
CA GLU A 29 -15.63 -2.17 6.81
C GLU A 29 -14.40 -1.89 5.96
N THR A 30 -13.23 -1.80 6.60
CA THR A 30 -11.92 -1.67 5.97
C THR A 30 -11.69 -2.80 4.96
N TYR A 31 -11.94 -4.05 5.35
CA TYR A 31 -11.78 -5.18 4.43
C TYR A 31 -12.79 -5.17 3.30
N ARG A 32 -14.05 -4.82 3.57
CA ARG A 32 -15.09 -4.76 2.53
C ARG A 32 -14.77 -3.71 1.49
N PHE A 33 -14.26 -2.55 1.90
CA PHE A 33 -13.80 -1.52 0.97
C PHE A 33 -12.72 -2.09 0.05
N ALA A 34 -11.65 -2.66 0.63
CA ALA A 34 -10.56 -3.23 -0.15
C ALA A 34 -11.05 -4.30 -1.15
N LEU A 35 -11.91 -5.22 -0.70
CA LEU A 35 -12.45 -6.30 -1.54
C LEU A 35 -13.35 -5.79 -2.67
N SER A 36 -14.07 -4.68 -2.48
CA SER A 36 -14.94 -4.10 -3.50
C SER A 36 -14.18 -3.55 -4.73
N HIS A 37 -12.87 -3.37 -4.60
CA HIS A 37 -11.99 -2.88 -5.67
C HIS A 37 -11.17 -3.99 -6.34
N ILE A 38 -11.46 -5.25 -6.05
CA ILE A 38 -10.77 -6.42 -6.62
C ILE A 38 -11.69 -7.13 -7.60
N GLY A 39 -11.17 -7.44 -8.79
CA GLY A 39 -11.85 -8.20 -9.84
C GLY A 39 -11.24 -9.58 -10.05
N PRO A 40 -11.94 -10.46 -10.81
CA PRO A 40 -11.49 -11.82 -11.07
C PRO A 40 -10.20 -11.92 -11.87
N GLU A 41 -9.88 -10.90 -12.68
CA GLU A 41 -8.66 -10.86 -13.49
C GLU A 41 -7.46 -10.26 -12.73
N ASP A 42 -7.65 -9.81 -11.50
CA ASP A 42 -6.58 -9.15 -10.76
C ASP A 42 -5.50 -10.13 -10.29
N VAL A 43 -4.24 -9.71 -10.43
CA VAL A 43 -3.09 -10.31 -9.76
C VAL A 43 -2.70 -9.40 -8.61
N VAL A 44 -2.98 -9.85 -7.39
CA VAL A 44 -2.89 -9.01 -6.20
C VAL A 44 -1.60 -9.26 -5.45
N LEU A 45 -0.95 -8.18 -5.01
CA LEU A 45 0.15 -8.21 -4.04
C LEU A 45 -0.31 -7.62 -2.70
N ASP A 46 -0.46 -8.44 -1.67
CA ASP A 46 -0.82 -8.03 -0.30
C ASP A 46 0.45 -7.82 0.55
N ILE A 47 0.79 -6.57 0.82
CA ILE A 47 2.02 -6.13 1.49
C ILE A 47 1.74 -5.92 2.98
N GLY A 48 2.46 -6.65 3.84
CA GLY A 48 2.17 -6.68 5.28
C GLY A 48 0.90 -7.48 5.57
N ALA A 49 0.81 -8.67 4.98
CA ALA A 49 -0.42 -9.47 4.91
C ALA A 49 -0.87 -10.03 6.28
N GLY A 50 -0.08 -9.85 7.34
CA GLY A 50 -0.43 -10.24 8.69
C GLY A 50 -0.73 -11.74 8.82
N ASP A 51 -1.88 -12.07 9.41
CA ASP A 51 -2.35 -13.46 9.60
C ASP A 51 -2.99 -14.06 8.33
N LEU A 52 -2.78 -13.44 7.16
CA LEU A 52 -3.31 -13.83 5.86
C LEU A 52 -4.85 -13.74 5.74
N ARG A 53 -5.53 -13.12 6.70
CA ARG A 53 -7.00 -13.03 6.69
C ARG A 53 -7.53 -12.28 5.47
N LEU A 54 -6.94 -11.14 5.12
CA LEU A 54 -7.32 -10.40 3.92
C LEU A 54 -6.87 -11.14 2.65
N ALA A 55 -5.60 -11.56 2.58
CA ALA A 55 -5.06 -12.37 1.48
C ALA A 55 -5.95 -13.57 1.07
N ARG A 56 -6.52 -14.28 2.04
CA ARG A 56 -7.46 -15.39 1.79
C ARG A 56 -8.77 -14.94 1.16
N ARG A 57 -9.30 -13.80 1.58
CA ARG A 57 -10.53 -13.22 1.02
C ARG A 57 -10.28 -12.68 -0.38
N LEU A 58 -9.12 -12.04 -0.59
CA LEU A 58 -8.64 -11.62 -1.91
C LEU A 58 -8.56 -12.82 -2.86
N ALA A 59 -8.02 -13.95 -2.40
CA ALA A 59 -7.90 -15.17 -3.19
C ALA A 59 -9.26 -15.81 -3.54
N GLY A 60 -10.33 -15.46 -2.83
CA GLY A 60 -11.70 -15.84 -3.19
C GLY A 60 -12.29 -15.04 -4.36
N ILE A 61 -11.63 -13.96 -4.78
CA ILE A 61 -12.09 -13.06 -5.85
C ILE A 61 -11.08 -13.06 -7.00
N ALA A 62 -9.82 -12.74 -6.71
CA ALA A 62 -8.73 -12.54 -7.67
C ALA A 62 -8.22 -13.84 -8.31
N CYS A 63 -7.67 -13.75 -9.52
CA CYS A 63 -7.06 -14.89 -10.19
C CYS A 63 -5.82 -15.41 -9.44
N HIS A 64 -5.04 -14.51 -8.82
CA HIS A 64 -3.85 -14.84 -8.06
C HIS A 64 -3.56 -13.81 -6.97
N VAL A 65 -3.06 -14.28 -5.83
CA VAL A 65 -2.63 -13.44 -4.72
C VAL A 65 -1.24 -13.86 -4.27
N THR A 66 -0.33 -12.91 -4.19
CA THR A 66 0.93 -13.04 -3.46
C THR A 66 0.83 -12.22 -2.18
N ALA A 67 1.00 -12.87 -1.03
CA ALA A 67 1.03 -12.22 0.28
C ALA A 67 2.47 -12.17 0.81
N ILE A 68 2.90 -11.00 1.28
CA ILE A 68 4.22 -10.81 1.92
C ILE A 68 3.99 -10.37 3.36
N GLU A 69 4.58 -11.10 4.31
CA GLU A 69 4.58 -10.76 5.73
C GLU A 69 5.99 -10.99 6.29
N ILE A 70 6.48 -10.06 7.10
CA ILE A 70 7.84 -10.13 7.66
C ILE A 70 7.89 -10.98 8.92
N ASN A 71 6.78 -11.02 9.69
CA ASN A 71 6.73 -11.63 11.00
C ASN A 71 6.21 -13.08 10.91
N PRO A 72 7.09 -14.10 11.04
CA PRO A 72 6.67 -15.50 10.99
C PRO A 72 5.71 -15.86 12.14
N ALA A 73 5.78 -15.18 13.28
CA ALA A 73 4.88 -15.43 14.41
C ALA A 73 3.44 -14.98 14.10
N VAL A 74 3.25 -13.91 13.33
CA VAL A 74 1.92 -13.47 12.88
C VAL A 74 1.38 -14.42 11.82
N LEU A 75 2.23 -14.86 10.87
CA LEU A 75 1.84 -15.88 9.89
C LEU A 75 1.39 -17.20 10.55
N ALA A 76 2.00 -17.58 11.66
CA ALA A 76 1.63 -18.78 12.42
C ALA A 76 0.22 -18.70 13.04
N LEU A 77 -0.39 -17.51 13.12
CA LEU A 77 -1.79 -17.33 13.55
C LEU A 77 -2.79 -17.65 12.44
N SER A 78 -2.33 -17.77 11.19
CA SER A 78 -3.20 -18.05 10.05
C SER A 78 -3.84 -19.43 10.15
N SER A 79 -5.07 -19.56 9.64
CA SER A 79 -5.73 -20.86 9.57
C SER A 79 -4.95 -21.84 8.67
N PRO A 80 -5.00 -23.16 8.91
CA PRO A 80 -4.34 -24.14 8.05
C PRO A 80 -4.98 -24.21 6.66
N GLY A 81 -4.20 -24.63 5.66
CA GLY A 81 -4.64 -24.82 4.28
C GLY A 81 -4.74 -23.51 3.49
N LEU A 82 -3.83 -23.29 2.55
CA LEU A 82 -3.86 -22.12 1.68
C LEU A 82 -4.73 -22.38 0.44
N PRO A 83 -5.52 -21.38 -0.03
CA PRO A 83 -6.13 -21.42 -1.35
C PRO A 83 -5.07 -21.71 -2.42
N PRO A 84 -5.41 -22.46 -3.49
CA PRO A 84 -4.43 -22.87 -4.50
C PRO A 84 -3.82 -21.69 -5.28
N ASN A 85 -4.51 -20.55 -5.32
CA ASN A 85 -4.09 -19.31 -5.96
C ASN A 85 -3.48 -18.28 -4.98
N LEU A 86 -3.22 -18.65 -3.72
CA LEU A 86 -2.55 -17.81 -2.74
C LEU A 86 -1.13 -18.32 -2.47
N SER A 87 -0.14 -17.53 -2.88
CA SER A 87 1.28 -17.75 -2.53
C SER A 87 1.68 -16.83 -1.38
N VAL A 88 2.49 -17.34 -0.43
CA VAL A 88 2.93 -16.59 0.74
C VAL A 88 4.45 -16.55 0.80
N ILE A 89 4.97 -15.35 1.02
CA ILE A 89 6.39 -15.04 1.18
C ILE A 89 6.60 -14.51 2.60
N CYS A 90 7.34 -15.26 3.42
CA CYS A 90 7.78 -14.76 4.72
C CYS A 90 9.10 -14.00 4.55
N ALA A 91 9.03 -12.68 4.44
CA ALA A 91 10.20 -11.82 4.19
C ALA A 91 9.90 -10.34 4.43
N ASP A 92 10.96 -9.54 4.50
CA ASP A 92 10.85 -8.09 4.45
C ASP A 92 10.46 -7.61 3.04
N ALA A 93 9.25 -7.05 2.91
CA ALA A 93 8.72 -6.51 1.68
C ALA A 93 9.58 -5.37 1.09
N ARG A 94 10.43 -4.71 1.87
CA ARG A 94 11.37 -3.68 1.39
C ARG A 94 12.44 -4.30 0.49
N HIS A 95 12.91 -5.49 0.81
CA HIS A 95 14.06 -6.12 0.17
C HIS A 95 13.73 -7.18 -0.89
N VAL A 96 12.54 -7.78 -0.85
CA VAL A 96 12.16 -8.79 -1.86
C VAL A 96 11.68 -8.14 -3.16
N PRO A 97 12.05 -8.67 -4.34
CA PRO A 97 11.49 -8.19 -5.60
C PRO A 97 9.99 -8.45 -5.64
N PHE A 98 9.23 -7.49 -6.16
CA PHE A 98 7.80 -7.69 -6.40
C PHE A 98 7.62 -8.54 -7.66
N PRO A 99 6.64 -9.46 -7.68
CA PRO A 99 6.36 -10.25 -8.88
C PRO A 99 6.01 -9.33 -10.04
N SER A 100 6.52 -9.64 -11.23
CA SER A 100 6.03 -9.03 -12.49
C SER A 100 4.55 -9.34 -12.67
N ASN A 101 3.77 -8.46 -13.30
CA ASN A 101 2.33 -8.62 -13.63
C ASN A 101 1.31 -8.29 -12.52
N VAL A 102 1.75 -7.75 -11.38
CA VAL A 102 0.83 -7.25 -10.34
C VAL A 102 -0.06 -6.17 -10.95
N THR A 103 -1.38 -6.38 -10.88
CA THR A 103 -2.36 -5.40 -11.35
C THR A 103 -2.80 -4.48 -10.21
N VAL A 104 -2.83 -5.00 -8.98
CA VAL A 104 -3.23 -4.27 -7.76
C VAL A 104 -2.30 -4.58 -6.58
N GLY A 105 -1.75 -3.53 -5.98
CA GLY A 105 -1.13 -3.62 -4.67
C GLY A 105 -2.15 -3.36 -3.56
N VAL A 106 -2.01 -4.05 -2.44
CA VAL A 106 -2.73 -3.78 -1.19
C VAL A 106 -1.71 -3.49 -0.10
N LEU A 107 -1.83 -2.33 0.55
CA LEU A 107 -0.97 -1.89 1.66
C LEU A 107 -1.86 -1.34 2.77
N LEU A 108 -2.46 -2.24 3.55
CA LEU A 108 -3.21 -1.88 4.74
C LEU A 108 -2.27 -1.85 5.96
N MET A 109 -1.32 -0.92 5.94
CA MET A 109 -0.38 -0.68 7.02
C MET A 109 -0.41 0.80 7.38
N ARG A 110 -1.36 1.22 8.21
CA ARG A 110 -1.60 2.65 8.53
C ARG A 110 -0.41 3.35 9.21
N HIS A 111 0.58 2.59 9.64
CA HIS A 111 1.82 3.03 10.28
C HIS A 111 3.04 2.87 9.38
N CYS A 112 2.83 2.60 8.09
CA CYS A 112 3.91 2.49 7.12
C CYS A 112 4.68 3.81 7.01
N GLU A 113 5.99 3.74 7.21
CA GLU A 113 6.93 4.85 7.03
C GLU A 113 7.59 4.82 5.64
N HIS A 114 7.44 3.69 4.93
CA HIS A 114 8.07 3.38 3.64
C HIS A 114 7.11 3.47 2.44
N PHE A 115 6.07 4.31 2.51
CA PHE A 115 5.03 4.39 1.47
C PHE A 115 5.60 4.63 0.06
N ARG A 116 6.51 5.61 -0.07
CA ARG A 116 7.18 5.95 -1.33
C ARG A 116 7.86 4.74 -1.97
N LEU A 117 8.61 3.96 -1.17
CA LEU A 117 9.30 2.77 -1.63
C LEU A 117 8.32 1.75 -2.23
N TYR A 118 7.19 1.51 -1.56
CA TYR A 118 6.20 0.55 -2.06
C TYR A 118 5.50 1.04 -3.34
N VAL A 119 5.21 2.34 -3.46
CA VAL A 119 4.71 2.93 -4.70
C VAL A 119 5.70 2.75 -5.86
N GLU A 120 6.98 3.06 -5.63
CA GLU A 120 8.04 2.91 -6.65
C GLU A 120 8.19 1.45 -7.09
N LYS A 121 8.17 0.51 -6.14
CA LYS A 121 8.26 -0.93 -6.44
C LYS A 121 7.03 -1.47 -7.16
N LEU A 122 5.83 -0.98 -6.86
CA LEU A 122 4.61 -1.36 -7.58
C LEU A 122 4.65 -0.83 -9.02
N ARG A 123 5.03 0.43 -9.22
CA ARG A 123 5.15 1.04 -10.55
C ARG A 123 6.19 0.32 -11.42
N SER A 124 7.33 -0.07 -10.84
CA SER A 124 8.40 -0.75 -11.59
C SER A 124 8.00 -2.13 -12.13
N VAL A 125 6.98 -2.77 -11.55
CA VAL A 125 6.41 -4.04 -12.06
C VAL A 125 5.14 -3.84 -12.91
N GLY A 126 4.79 -2.59 -13.24
CA GLY A 126 3.65 -2.24 -14.09
C GLY A 126 2.31 -2.15 -13.36
N CYS A 127 2.30 -2.17 -12.02
CA CYS A 127 1.06 -2.04 -11.25
C CYS A 127 0.50 -0.63 -11.37
N ARG A 128 -0.84 -0.55 -11.54
CA ARG A 128 -1.56 0.72 -11.74
C ARG A 128 -2.48 1.12 -10.59
N ARG A 129 -2.72 0.25 -9.63
CA ARG A 129 -3.66 0.52 -8.53
C ARG A 129 -3.06 0.10 -7.19
N LEU A 130 -3.16 0.97 -6.20
CA LEU A 130 -2.81 0.66 -4.82
C LEU A 130 -4.01 0.93 -3.91
N ILE A 131 -4.49 -0.10 -3.23
CA ILE A 131 -5.49 0.01 -2.17
C ILE A 131 -4.74 0.18 -0.84
N THR A 132 -4.95 1.28 -0.13
CA THR A 132 -4.12 1.59 1.04
C THR A 132 -4.83 2.46 2.07
N ASN A 133 -4.35 2.38 3.31
CA ASN A 133 -4.69 3.32 4.39
C ASN A 133 -3.43 4.04 4.95
N ALA A 134 -2.28 3.86 4.29
CA ALA A 134 -0.99 4.31 4.79
C ALA A 134 -0.76 5.82 4.61
N ARG A 135 -1.15 6.37 3.45
CA ARG A 135 -0.90 7.78 3.09
C ARG A 135 -1.66 8.76 3.99
N TRP A 136 -2.96 8.54 4.17
CA TRP A 136 -3.78 9.35 5.09
C TRP A 136 -3.71 8.88 6.54
N ARG A 137 -3.17 7.68 6.80
CA ARG A 137 -3.18 7.01 8.10
C ARG A 137 -4.59 6.80 8.68
N MET A 138 -5.61 6.94 7.85
CA MET A 138 -7.03 6.78 8.17
C MET A 138 -7.82 6.52 6.89
N GLY A 139 -8.99 5.87 7.02
CA GLY A 139 -9.79 5.45 5.87
C GLY A 139 -9.02 4.46 4.97
N VAL A 140 -9.68 3.97 3.94
CA VAL A 140 -9.02 3.23 2.85
C VAL A 140 -9.25 4.03 1.58
N GLU A 141 -8.23 4.14 0.74
CA GLU A 141 -8.30 4.79 -0.56
C GLU A 141 -7.80 3.85 -1.66
N VAL A 142 -8.13 4.20 -2.90
CA VAL A 142 -7.54 3.60 -4.10
C VAL A 142 -6.72 4.68 -4.80
N VAL A 143 -5.41 4.44 -4.90
CA VAL A 143 -4.44 5.32 -5.54
C VAL A 143 -4.19 4.82 -6.96
N ASP A 144 -4.35 5.67 -7.97
CA ASP A 144 -3.88 5.39 -9.34
C ASP A 144 -2.35 5.54 -9.36
N LEU A 145 -1.60 4.52 -9.76
CA LEU A 145 -0.13 4.55 -9.79
C LEU A 145 0.43 5.05 -11.14
N GLY A 146 -0.43 5.50 -12.03
CA GLY A 146 -0.05 6.23 -13.23
C GLY A 146 0.58 7.60 -12.93
N ASP A 147 0.82 8.35 -13.99
CA ASP A 147 1.36 9.70 -13.88
C ASP A 147 0.35 10.63 -13.20
N SER A 148 0.85 11.63 -12.48
CA SER A 148 0.00 12.61 -11.78
C SER A 148 0.52 14.03 -11.99
N LEU A 149 -0.28 15.01 -11.58
CA LEU A 149 0.03 16.43 -11.75
C LEU A 149 1.35 16.78 -11.02
N PRO A 150 2.26 17.57 -11.63
CA PRO A 150 3.34 18.19 -10.89
C PRO A 150 2.77 19.05 -9.76
N PHE A 151 3.34 18.96 -8.56
CA PHE A 151 2.88 19.73 -7.40
C PHE A 151 2.79 21.24 -7.66
N GLU A 152 3.67 21.78 -8.51
CA GLU A 152 3.70 23.21 -8.87
C GLU A 152 2.43 23.67 -9.61
N GLU A 153 1.64 22.75 -10.15
CA GLU A 153 0.36 23.06 -10.81
C GLU A 153 -0.82 23.17 -9.83
N VAL A 154 -0.64 22.76 -8.57
CA VAL A 154 -1.67 22.89 -7.54
C VAL A 154 -1.80 24.35 -7.11
N ARG A 155 -2.92 24.98 -7.46
CA ARG A 155 -3.18 26.39 -7.14
C ARG A 155 -3.65 26.63 -5.70
N ALA A 156 -4.53 25.76 -5.23
CA ALA A 156 -5.09 25.72 -3.89
C ALA A 156 -5.73 24.34 -3.69
N GLY A 157 -5.97 23.91 -2.46
CA GLY A 157 -6.64 22.65 -2.19
C GLY A 157 -5.82 21.65 -1.38
N TRP A 158 -6.47 20.55 -1.01
CA TRP A 158 -5.76 19.37 -0.54
C TRP A 158 -4.97 18.73 -1.67
N TYR A 159 -3.79 18.21 -1.35
CA TYR A 159 -2.99 17.39 -2.27
C TYR A 159 -2.59 16.07 -1.60
N ALA A 160 -2.44 15.04 -2.42
CA ALA A 160 -1.98 13.73 -2.01
C ALA A 160 -0.89 13.24 -2.96
N CYS A 161 0.36 13.26 -2.49
CA CYS A 161 1.51 12.96 -3.33
C CYS A 161 1.80 11.46 -3.40
N LYS A 162 2.36 10.99 -4.52
CA LYS A 162 2.84 9.61 -4.69
C LYS A 162 3.99 9.23 -3.76
N CYS A 163 4.68 10.19 -3.15
CA CYS A 163 5.64 9.90 -2.09
C CYS A 163 4.98 9.61 -0.72
N GLY A 164 3.66 9.74 -0.60
CA GLY A 164 2.90 9.55 0.64
C GLY A 164 2.68 10.83 1.45
N ALA A 165 3.24 11.97 1.03
CA ALA A 165 2.95 13.25 1.68
C ALA A 165 1.55 13.76 1.30
N VAL A 166 0.80 14.23 2.28
CA VAL A 166 -0.48 14.90 2.11
C VAL A 166 -0.40 16.28 2.75
N GLY A 167 -1.19 17.23 2.24
CA GLY A 167 -1.23 18.57 2.82
C GLY A 167 -2.20 19.48 2.11
N ILE A 168 -2.14 20.76 2.46
CA ILE A 168 -3.01 21.79 1.90
C ILE A 168 -2.15 22.90 1.29
N VAL A 169 -2.47 23.30 0.06
CA VAL A 169 -1.97 24.55 -0.53
C VAL A 169 -3.00 25.63 -0.20
N PRO A 170 -2.63 26.67 0.57
CA PRO A 170 -3.55 27.76 0.87
C PRO A 170 -3.93 28.48 -0.42
N GLY A 171 -5.19 28.91 -0.52
CA GLY A 171 -5.61 29.76 -1.63
C GLY A 171 -5.24 31.22 -1.39
N THR A 172 -5.87 32.11 -2.15
CA THR A 172 -5.57 33.55 -2.14
C THR A 172 -6.79 34.39 -1.72
N GLY A 173 -7.92 33.76 -1.40
CA GLY A 173 -9.19 34.43 -1.13
C GLY A 173 -9.71 34.17 0.30
N PRO A 174 -10.65 35.00 0.77
CA PRO A 174 -11.28 34.81 2.08
C PRO A 174 -12.20 33.58 2.16
N ASP A 175 -12.59 33.03 1.01
CA ASP A 175 -13.47 31.86 0.86
C ASP A 175 -12.71 30.60 0.39
N ASP A 176 -11.42 30.50 0.73
CA ASP A 176 -10.64 29.31 0.39
C ASP A 176 -11.30 28.05 0.98
N PHE A 177 -11.54 27.03 0.14
CA PHE A 177 -12.19 25.74 0.45
C PHE A 177 -13.72 25.77 0.64
N ALA A 178 -14.43 26.67 -0.05
CA ALA A 178 -15.89 26.79 0.06
C ALA A 178 -16.69 25.67 -0.65
N THR A 179 -16.08 24.90 -1.56
CA THR A 179 -16.80 23.88 -2.34
C THR A 179 -16.41 22.45 -1.92
N PRO A 180 -17.32 21.47 -2.06
CA PRO A 180 -16.97 20.05 -1.87
C PRO A 180 -15.83 19.56 -2.78
N GLU A 181 -15.64 20.19 -3.93
CA GLU A 181 -14.56 19.90 -4.88
C GLU A 181 -13.19 20.30 -4.32
N ASP A 182 -13.13 21.39 -3.53
CA ASP A 182 -11.91 21.83 -2.84
C ASP A 182 -11.47 20.86 -1.71
N MET A 183 -12.38 19.99 -1.27
CA MET A 183 -12.10 18.93 -0.30
C MET A 183 -11.59 17.64 -0.96
N ILE A 184 -11.66 17.52 -2.29
CA ILE A 184 -11.10 16.39 -3.02
C ILE A 184 -9.59 16.63 -3.18
N ALA A 185 -8.80 15.74 -2.59
CA ALA A 185 -7.35 15.85 -2.70
C ALA A 185 -6.88 15.61 -4.14
N GLN A 186 -6.10 16.55 -4.67
CA GLN A 186 -5.46 16.40 -5.98
C GLN A 186 -4.28 15.43 -5.88
N GLU A 187 -4.24 14.42 -6.76
CA GLU A 187 -3.11 13.51 -6.83
C GLU A 187 -1.93 14.16 -7.54
N VAL A 188 -0.76 14.13 -6.90
CA VAL A 188 0.42 14.88 -7.37
C VAL A 188 1.73 14.11 -7.28
N GLU A 189 2.74 14.59 -7.99
CA GLU A 189 4.13 14.20 -7.87
C GLU A 189 5.04 15.40 -7.54
N TRP A 190 6.23 15.10 -7.04
CA TRP A 190 7.33 16.07 -6.84
C TRP A 190 7.00 17.23 -5.88
N CYS A 191 6.17 16.95 -4.87
CA CYS A 191 5.88 17.89 -3.79
C CYS A 191 7.14 18.24 -2.97
N PRO A 192 7.09 19.24 -2.07
CA PRO A 192 8.25 19.65 -1.28
C PRO A 192 8.91 18.49 -0.52
N ALA A 193 8.11 17.58 0.03
CA ALA A 193 8.62 16.38 0.71
C ALA A 193 9.42 15.45 -0.22
N CYS A 194 9.11 15.40 -1.52
CA CYS A 194 9.88 14.60 -2.48
C CYS A 194 11.33 15.12 -2.63
N ARG A 195 11.53 16.44 -2.48
CA ARG A 195 12.83 17.12 -2.68
C ARG A 195 13.71 17.06 -1.42
N CYS A 196 13.10 16.96 -0.25
CA CYS A 196 13.81 16.87 1.02
C CYS A 196 14.55 15.54 1.24
N VAL A 197 14.22 14.48 0.48
CA VAL A 197 14.84 13.14 0.64
C VAL A 197 16.19 13.00 -0.09
N SER A 198 16.73 14.08 -0.67
CA SER A 198 17.96 14.04 -1.49
C SER A 198 19.29 13.97 -0.71
N ALA A 199 19.29 13.76 0.62
CA ALA A 199 20.51 13.86 1.43
C ALA A 199 20.79 12.66 2.36
N GLY A 200 20.03 11.56 2.25
CA GLY A 200 20.01 10.52 3.29
C GLY A 200 20.57 9.14 2.94
N ASP A 201 20.56 8.71 1.66
CA ASP A 201 20.84 7.31 1.30
C ASP A 201 21.71 7.19 0.04
N ALA A 202 23.02 7.42 0.21
CA ALA A 202 24.08 7.02 -0.72
C ALA A 202 25.15 6.22 0.04
#